data_AF-A0A3A2ZQ66-F1
#
_entry.id   AF-A0A3A2ZQ66-F1
#
_cell.length_a   1.000
_cell.length_b   1.000
_cell.length_c   1.000
_cell.angle_alpha   90.00
_cell.angle_beta   90.00
_cell.angle_gamma   90.00
#
_symmetry.space_group_name_H-M   'P 1'
#
loop_
_entity.id
_entity.type
_entity.pdbx_description
1 polymer ?
#
loop_
_entity_poly.entity_id
_entity_poly.type
_entity_poly.pdbx_seq_one_letter_code
_entity_poly.pdbx_strand_id
1 'polypeptide(L)'
;MDVAAAPKPRKVPDLLMSPEIEMEVENWLTRGIPPFPELSQCPRSGWYGLSRIDLRLIHHIIGLSIDLHRRGFAGCTVWAQKMPNFLNTALSNDFVMSSILALSASHLAWITRNQDTQQLAHHHRGIALKGLQKAMSTFANENFEAILAASTLLSWQATEWHNWASLQHGLTTVLNSIPPVWKQESDLARQLEDERALAYPKSSLVAGFQIQDDDLTNLDHTILALQNVQKRITHNQEYYSRIGELLEFVQHFRKILPTQSLKQAFESLQPLCRWLFWLPSAMLRGGSADTSALAIIAQFYGVAVALDGFFPDMGGAYLGPLSIGPIEDIYRVILSRSTTDPFNHELQLSLSLMDLPRHISNRYKNRLHWSPRPSMDHYSPTPPSPYSSVHDYRVSSSSPSSASATYAPYTPPLQSPPAVTIASSPLDISVPAPTSQPFYPPSPHLLSQRDELPALAQSTSISAPAFSSAYMDESVCTLPRVETAIGLNYGLYNDPHTVQSGLVATEPCWN
;
A
#
# COMPACT_ATOMS: atom_id res chain seq x y z
N MET A 1 -55.58 6.27 4.38
CA MET A 1 -54.66 5.79 5.42
C MET A 1 -53.43 5.29 4.71
N ASP A 2 -52.41 6.14 4.63
CA ASP A 2 -51.11 5.79 4.05
C ASP A 2 -50.39 4.79 4.94
N VAL A 3 -49.96 3.68 4.36
CA VAL A 3 -49.10 2.70 5.01
C VAL A 3 -47.71 3.31 5.08
N ALA A 4 -47.32 3.77 6.27
CA ALA A 4 -45.98 4.25 6.55
C ALA A 4 -44.96 3.18 6.15
N ALA A 5 -44.11 3.49 5.17
CA ALA A 5 -43.00 2.65 4.77
C ALA A 5 -42.09 2.41 5.98
N ALA A 6 -41.82 1.14 6.27
CA ALA A 6 -40.87 0.74 7.31
C ALA A 6 -39.50 1.42 7.03
N PRO A 7 -38.82 1.95 8.07
CA PRO A 7 -37.51 2.56 7.88
C PRO A 7 -36.55 1.50 7.34
N LYS A 8 -35.88 1.82 6.21
CA LYS A 8 -34.79 1.00 5.67
C LYS A 8 -33.78 0.75 6.81
N PRO A 9 -33.29 -0.49 7.01
CA PRO A 9 -32.33 -0.77 8.07
C PRO A 9 -31.14 0.18 7.93
N ARG A 10 -30.76 0.83 9.04
CA ARG A 10 -29.57 1.68 9.08
C ARG A 10 -28.38 0.84 8.66
N LYS A 11 -27.78 1.23 7.54
CA LYS A 11 -26.57 0.65 6.99
C LYS A 11 -25.41 1.02 7.92
N VAL A 12 -24.88 0.03 8.64
CA VAL A 12 -23.80 0.22 9.62
C VAL A 12 -22.50 -0.35 9.02
N PRO A 13 -21.36 0.37 9.12
CA PRO A 13 -20.06 -0.18 8.74
C PRO A 13 -19.81 -1.52 9.44
N ASP A 14 -19.45 -2.54 8.66
CA ASP A 14 -18.96 -3.79 9.20
C ASP A 14 -17.47 -3.64 9.53
N LEU A 15 -17.19 -3.54 10.83
CA LEU A 15 -15.86 -3.38 11.39
C LEU A 15 -15.35 -4.66 12.07
N LEU A 16 -16.01 -5.81 11.85
CA LEU A 16 -15.64 -7.08 12.48
C LEU A 16 -15.46 -6.95 13.99
N MET A 17 -16.46 -6.39 14.68
CA MET A 17 -16.44 -6.28 16.14
C MET A 17 -16.73 -7.66 16.76
N SER A 18 -15.75 -8.23 17.46
CA SER A 18 -15.99 -9.37 18.36
C SER A 18 -16.27 -8.87 19.78
N PRO A 19 -16.89 -9.68 20.67
CA PRO A 19 -17.11 -9.29 22.07
C PRO A 19 -15.82 -8.87 22.80
N GLU A 20 -14.71 -9.53 22.49
CA GLU A 20 -13.40 -9.22 23.06
C GLU A 20 -12.89 -7.85 22.57
N ILE A 21 -12.99 -7.59 21.26
CA ILE A 21 -12.59 -6.31 20.68
C ILE A 21 -13.50 -5.18 21.21
N GLU A 22 -14.81 -5.43 21.35
CA GLU A 22 -15.74 -4.48 21.95
C GLU A 22 -15.32 -4.10 23.36
N MET A 23 -14.98 -5.08 24.19
CA MET A 23 -14.51 -4.86 25.55
C MET A 23 -13.20 -4.09 25.58
N GLU A 24 -12.23 -4.45 24.73
CA GLU A 24 -10.94 -3.77 24.64
C GLU A 24 -11.09 -2.30 24.22
N VAL A 25 -11.91 -2.04 23.19
CA VAL A 25 -12.18 -0.68 22.69
C VAL A 25 -12.96 0.14 23.71
N GLU A 26 -13.94 -0.43 24.39
CA GLU A 26 -14.73 0.27 25.43
C GLU A 26 -13.85 0.62 26.64
N ASN A 27 -12.98 -0.30 27.04
CA ASN A 27 -12.01 -0.05 28.10
C ASN A 27 -10.99 1.03 27.71
N TRP A 28 -10.53 1.02 26.45
CA TRP A 28 -9.65 2.04 25.92
C TRP A 28 -10.32 3.41 25.91
N LEU A 29 -11.57 3.49 25.44
CA LEU A 29 -12.35 4.73 25.43
C LEU A 29 -12.55 5.28 26.85
N THR A 30 -12.87 4.42 27.82
CA THR A 30 -13.16 4.83 29.20
C THR A 30 -11.91 5.23 29.99
N ARG A 31 -10.81 4.49 29.83
CA ARG A 31 -9.59 4.67 30.65
C ARG A 31 -8.50 5.48 29.95
N GLY A 32 -8.59 5.65 28.63
CA GLY A 32 -7.52 6.22 27.80
C GLY A 32 -6.27 5.34 27.74
N ILE A 33 -6.40 4.03 27.96
CA ILE A 33 -5.29 3.07 27.99
C ILE A 33 -5.44 2.11 26.80
N PRO A 34 -4.50 2.09 25.83
CA PRO A 34 -4.57 1.18 24.71
C PRO A 34 -4.40 -0.28 25.14
N PRO A 35 -5.02 -1.25 24.45
CA PRO A 35 -4.90 -2.68 24.77
C PRO A 35 -3.54 -3.27 24.37
N PHE A 36 -2.65 -2.48 23.76
CA PHE A 36 -1.34 -2.91 23.31
C PHE A 36 -0.23 -2.35 24.20
N PRO A 37 0.59 -3.18 24.86
CA PRO A 37 1.71 -2.74 25.69
C PRO A 37 2.73 -1.87 24.94
N GLU A 38 2.93 -2.12 23.65
CA GLU A 38 3.82 -1.36 22.77
C GLU A 38 3.41 0.12 22.66
N LEU A 39 2.12 0.44 22.89
CA LEU A 39 1.59 1.80 22.85
C LEU A 39 1.55 2.47 24.23
N SER A 40 2.10 1.83 25.27
CA SER A 40 2.07 2.35 26.64
C SER A 40 2.76 3.70 26.82
N GLN A 41 3.69 4.05 25.94
CA GLN A 41 4.40 5.32 25.94
C GLN A 41 3.64 6.46 25.26
N CYS A 42 2.62 6.13 24.46
CA CYS A 42 1.84 7.15 23.77
C CYS A 42 1.10 8.01 24.81
N PRO A 43 1.10 9.35 24.65
CA PRO A 43 0.43 10.23 25.59
C PRO A 43 -1.07 9.90 25.64
N ARG A 44 -1.62 9.73 26.85
CA ARG A 44 -3.05 9.42 27.03
C ARG A 44 -3.96 10.48 26.40
N SER A 45 -3.49 11.72 26.36
CA SER A 45 -4.22 12.84 25.75
C SER A 45 -4.47 12.66 24.26
N GLY A 46 -3.59 11.94 23.55
CA GLY A 46 -3.74 11.70 22.11
C GLY A 46 -4.89 10.75 21.75
N TRP A 47 -5.48 10.07 22.74
CA TRP A 47 -6.66 9.21 22.54
C TRP A 47 -7.98 9.92 22.82
N TYR A 48 -7.96 11.05 23.53
CA TYR A 48 -9.17 11.79 23.85
C TYR A 48 -9.76 12.44 22.60
N GLY A 49 -11.08 12.38 22.46
CA GLY A 49 -11.80 12.92 21.31
C GLY A 49 -11.99 11.92 20.16
N LEU A 50 -11.34 10.76 20.20
CA LEU A 50 -11.58 9.67 19.26
C LEU A 50 -12.89 8.94 19.58
N SER A 51 -13.67 8.65 18.55
CA SER A 51 -14.90 7.86 18.70
C SER A 51 -14.60 6.36 18.89
N ARG A 52 -15.60 5.59 19.33
CA ARG A 52 -15.52 4.12 19.38
C ARG A 52 -15.14 3.51 18.02
N ILE A 53 -15.61 4.10 16.92
CA ILE A 53 -15.28 3.67 15.56
C ILE A 53 -13.80 3.96 15.27
N ASP A 54 -13.32 5.16 15.60
CA ASP A 54 -11.91 5.53 15.36
C ASP A 54 -10.95 4.62 16.14
N LEU A 55 -11.26 4.36 17.42
CA LEU A 55 -10.47 3.46 18.26
C LEU A 55 -10.48 2.02 17.71
N ARG A 56 -11.60 1.54 17.16
CA ARG A 56 -11.64 0.23 16.48
C ARG A 56 -10.75 0.20 15.23
N LEU A 57 -10.77 1.25 14.43
CA LEU A 57 -9.94 1.37 13.24
C LEU A 57 -8.45 1.41 13.60
N ILE A 58 -8.07 2.16 14.64
CA ILE A 58 -6.69 2.17 15.14
C ILE A 58 -6.32 0.80 15.68
N HIS A 59 -7.18 0.21 16.51
CA HIS A 59 -6.99 -1.14 17.04
C HIS A 59 -6.69 -2.16 15.95
N HIS A 60 -7.44 -2.11 14.85
CA HIS A 60 -7.26 -3.01 13.70
C HIS A 60 -5.87 -2.89 13.08
N ILE A 61 -5.50 -1.71 12.59
CA ILE A 61 -4.31 -1.55 11.77
C ILE A 61 -3.03 -1.59 12.60
N ILE A 62 -3.07 -1.06 13.83
CA ILE A 62 -1.94 -1.11 14.75
C ILE A 62 -1.78 -2.51 15.32
N GLY A 63 -2.87 -3.20 15.64
CA GLY A 63 -2.84 -4.60 16.07
C GLY A 63 -2.15 -5.50 15.04
N LEU A 64 -2.49 -5.34 13.76
CA LEU A 64 -1.82 -6.07 12.67
C LEU A 64 -0.33 -5.74 12.55
N SER A 65 0.04 -4.46 12.68
CA SER A 65 1.45 -4.03 12.64
C SER A 65 2.26 -4.61 13.81
N ILE A 66 1.70 -4.56 15.03
CA ILE A 66 2.31 -5.13 16.24
C ILE A 66 2.45 -6.64 16.11
N ASP A 67 1.42 -7.33 15.64
CA ASP A 67 1.44 -8.78 15.47
C ASP A 67 2.50 -9.22 14.45
N LEU A 68 2.58 -8.55 13.29
CA LEU A 68 3.66 -8.78 12.32
C LEU A 68 5.04 -8.48 12.94
N HIS A 69 5.15 -7.44 13.76
CA HIS A 69 6.40 -7.10 14.44
C HIS A 69 6.84 -8.18 15.44
N ARG A 70 5.93 -8.64 16.32
CA ARG A 70 6.20 -9.70 17.29
C ARG A 70 6.64 -11.01 16.64
N ARG A 71 6.14 -11.28 15.43
CA ARG A 71 6.50 -12.45 14.63
C ARG A 71 7.78 -12.27 13.80
N GLY A 72 8.41 -11.10 13.85
CA GLY A 72 9.63 -10.78 13.10
C GLY A 72 9.40 -10.52 11.61
N PHE A 73 8.17 -10.15 11.22
CA PHE A 73 7.75 -9.94 9.83
C PHE A 73 7.45 -8.48 9.49
N ALA A 74 7.66 -7.53 10.40
CA ALA A 74 7.36 -6.11 10.13
C ALA A 74 8.07 -5.57 8.88
N GLY A 75 9.35 -5.90 8.69
CA GLY A 75 10.15 -5.53 7.52
C GLY A 75 9.79 -6.29 6.23
N CYS A 76 9.11 -7.43 6.36
CA CYS A 76 8.60 -8.21 5.22
C CYS A 76 7.37 -7.58 4.55
N THR A 77 6.96 -6.37 4.96
CA THR A 77 5.79 -5.66 4.41
C THR A 77 6.12 -4.19 4.13
N VAL A 78 5.37 -3.58 3.22
CA VAL A 78 5.58 -2.18 2.83
C VAL A 78 5.17 -1.15 3.89
N TRP A 79 4.36 -1.56 4.90
CA TRP A 79 3.69 -0.63 5.80
C TRP A 79 3.86 -0.92 7.29
N ALA A 80 4.01 -2.19 7.70
CA ALA A 80 3.90 -2.55 9.12
C ALA A 80 4.98 -1.89 9.96
N GLN A 81 6.24 -1.91 9.53
CA GLN A 81 7.35 -1.28 10.26
C GLN A 81 7.24 0.24 10.38
N LYS A 82 6.56 0.91 9.44
CA LYS A 82 6.43 2.38 9.42
C LYS A 82 5.25 2.88 10.27
N MET A 83 4.28 2.01 10.52
CA MET A 83 3.03 2.37 11.18
C MET A 83 3.20 3.02 12.57
N PRO A 84 4.15 2.60 13.44
CA PRO A 84 4.35 3.23 14.75
C PRO A 84 4.75 4.70 14.64
N ASN A 85 5.63 5.01 13.68
CA ASN A 85 6.09 6.37 13.45
C ASN A 85 4.94 7.26 12.98
N PHE A 86 4.11 6.76 12.05
CA PHE A 86 2.91 7.49 11.63
C PHE A 86 1.91 7.71 12.77
N LEU A 87 1.71 6.70 13.62
CA LEU A 87 0.84 6.82 14.78
C LEU A 87 1.35 7.88 15.74
N ASN A 88 2.66 7.89 16.02
CA ASN A 88 3.27 8.89 16.90
C ASN A 88 3.00 10.32 16.40
N THR A 89 3.19 10.57 15.10
CA THR A 89 2.87 11.85 14.47
C THR A 89 1.35 12.14 14.51
N ALA A 90 0.52 11.12 14.33
CA ALA A 90 -0.94 11.25 14.31
C ALA A 90 -1.56 11.67 15.65
N LEU A 91 -0.95 11.31 16.77
CA LEU A 91 -1.46 11.66 18.10
C LEU A 91 -1.48 13.17 18.38
N SER A 92 -0.74 13.96 17.60
CA SER A 92 -0.75 15.42 17.67
C SER A 92 -1.30 16.08 16.40
N ASN A 93 -1.74 15.30 15.41
CA ASN A 93 -2.15 15.81 14.09
C ASN A 93 -3.37 15.05 13.54
N ASP A 94 -4.56 15.63 13.69
CA ASP A 94 -5.85 15.02 13.31
C ASP A 94 -5.94 14.58 11.85
N PHE A 95 -5.28 15.29 10.93
CA PHE A 95 -5.29 14.95 9.51
C PHE A 95 -4.40 13.72 9.19
N VAL A 96 -3.33 13.51 9.96
CA VAL A 96 -2.52 12.29 9.90
C VAL A 96 -3.30 11.14 10.52
N MET A 97 -3.96 11.36 11.66
CA MET A 97 -4.87 10.37 12.26
C MET A 97 -5.95 9.94 11.26
N SER A 98 -6.61 10.91 10.61
CA SER A 98 -7.60 10.64 9.56
C SER A 98 -7.03 9.82 8.40
N SER A 99 -5.75 10.00 8.06
CA SER A 99 -5.08 9.20 7.01
C SER A 99 -4.91 7.73 7.44
N ILE A 100 -4.58 7.47 8.70
CA ILE A 100 -4.49 6.12 9.29
C ILE A 100 -5.87 5.47 9.37
N LEU A 101 -6.89 6.21 9.82
CA LEU A 101 -8.27 5.73 9.90
C LEU A 101 -8.80 5.33 8.52
N ALA A 102 -8.54 6.16 7.49
CA ALA A 102 -8.89 5.85 6.11
C ALA A 102 -8.20 4.57 5.59
N LEU A 103 -6.93 4.36 5.93
CA LEU A 103 -6.18 3.16 5.57
C LEU A 103 -6.78 1.92 6.23
N SER A 104 -7.05 2.00 7.53
CA SER A 104 -7.64 0.90 8.32
C SER A 104 -9.03 0.53 7.81
N ALA A 105 -9.91 1.52 7.59
CA ALA A 105 -11.24 1.30 7.04
C ALA A 105 -11.16 0.73 5.62
N SER A 106 -10.19 1.14 4.80
CA SER A 106 -9.96 0.55 3.47
C SER A 106 -9.60 -0.93 3.57
N HIS A 107 -8.76 -1.31 4.54
CA HIS A 107 -8.41 -2.71 4.77
C HIS A 107 -9.62 -3.52 5.25
N LEU A 108 -10.39 -3.02 6.21
CA LEU A 108 -11.62 -3.70 6.66
C LEU A 108 -12.65 -3.84 5.55
N ALA A 109 -12.88 -2.80 4.75
CA ALA A 109 -13.77 -2.86 3.59
C ALA A 109 -13.31 -3.90 2.55
N TRP A 110 -12.00 -4.08 2.39
CA TRP A 110 -11.45 -5.12 1.52
C TRP A 110 -11.76 -6.53 2.04
N ILE A 111 -11.68 -6.76 3.36
CA ILE A 111 -12.00 -8.04 4.00
C ILE A 111 -13.51 -8.32 3.95
N THR A 112 -14.33 -7.37 4.41
CA THR A 112 -15.77 -7.56 4.61
C THR A 112 -16.59 -7.37 3.35
N ARG A 113 -16.02 -6.73 2.33
CA ARG A 113 -16.75 -6.27 1.12
C ARG A 113 -17.91 -5.32 1.44
N ASN A 114 -17.91 -4.70 2.62
CA ASN A 114 -18.97 -3.82 3.07
C ASN A 114 -18.81 -2.41 2.47
N GLN A 115 -19.83 -1.96 1.74
CA GLN A 115 -19.82 -0.64 1.08
C GLN A 115 -19.84 0.53 2.07
N ASP A 116 -20.43 0.36 3.25
CA ASP A 116 -20.51 1.42 4.25
C ASP A 116 -19.15 1.61 4.95
N THR A 117 -18.41 0.52 5.20
CA THR A 117 -17.01 0.56 5.63
C THR A 117 -16.13 1.22 4.57
N GLN A 118 -16.41 0.98 3.28
CA GLN A 118 -15.73 1.68 2.19
C GLN A 118 -16.04 3.19 2.19
N GLN A 119 -17.30 3.58 2.42
CA GLN A 119 -17.70 5.00 2.55
C GLN A 119 -17.02 5.67 3.75
N LEU A 120 -16.89 4.96 4.87
CA LEU A 120 -16.14 5.43 6.04
C LEU A 120 -14.68 5.72 5.69
N ALA A 121 -14.03 4.84 4.91
CA ALA A 121 -12.68 5.07 4.42
C ALA A 121 -12.59 6.34 3.55
N HIS A 122 -13.55 6.56 2.63
CA HIS A 122 -13.62 7.77 1.81
C HIS A 122 -13.84 9.04 2.65
N HIS A 123 -14.67 8.96 3.69
CA HIS A 123 -14.91 10.08 4.60
C HIS A 123 -13.63 10.55 5.29
N HIS A 124 -12.91 9.63 5.96
CA HIS A 124 -11.64 9.97 6.62
C HIS A 124 -10.57 10.44 5.63
N ARG A 125 -10.52 9.85 4.42
CA ARG A 125 -9.61 10.30 3.37
C ARG A 125 -9.89 11.75 2.95
N GLY A 126 -11.16 12.13 2.84
CA GLY A 126 -11.55 13.50 2.53
C GLY A 126 -11.15 14.51 3.62
N ILE A 127 -11.26 14.13 4.90
CA ILE A 127 -10.78 14.95 6.03
C ILE A 127 -9.26 15.11 5.96
N ALA A 128 -8.54 14.00 5.78
CA ALA A 128 -7.09 13.99 5.69
C ALA A 128 -6.56 14.88 4.55
N LEU A 129 -7.15 14.80 3.35
CA LEU A 129 -6.75 15.62 2.21
C LEU A 129 -6.94 17.13 2.48
N LYS A 130 -8.08 17.51 3.07
CA LYS A 130 -8.34 18.92 3.44
C LYS A 130 -7.34 19.42 4.49
N GLY A 131 -7.06 18.60 5.50
CA GLY A 131 -6.08 18.92 6.53
C GLY A 131 -4.66 19.04 5.98
N LEU A 132 -4.26 18.13 5.09
CA LEU A 132 -2.97 18.19 4.40
C LEU A 132 -2.83 19.48 3.58
N GLN A 133 -3.84 19.84 2.78
CA GLN A 133 -3.83 21.09 2.00
C GLN A 133 -3.67 22.32 2.90
N LYS A 134 -4.37 22.35 4.04
CA LYS A 134 -4.23 23.44 5.03
C LYS A 134 -2.82 23.46 5.64
N ALA A 135 -2.29 22.31 6.06
CA ALA A 135 -0.95 22.22 6.65
C ALA A 135 0.15 22.66 5.67
N MET A 136 0.04 22.28 4.39
CA MET A 136 0.97 22.72 3.33
C MET A 136 0.98 24.23 3.14
N SER A 137 -0.15 24.92 3.33
CA SER A 137 -0.22 26.38 3.24
C SER A 137 0.51 27.12 4.38
N THR A 138 0.78 26.41 5.49
CA THR A 138 1.48 26.90 6.67
C THR A 138 2.72 26.05 6.95
N PHE A 139 3.45 25.65 5.90
CA PHE A 139 4.62 24.78 6.02
C PHE A 139 5.69 25.38 6.95
N ALA A 140 6.14 24.60 7.94
CA ALA A 140 7.12 25.01 8.95
C ALA A 140 7.84 23.78 9.57
N ASN A 141 8.81 24.03 10.45
CA ASN A 141 9.57 22.96 11.13
C ASN A 141 8.66 22.08 12.02
N GLU A 142 7.59 22.65 12.55
CA GLU A 142 6.74 21.97 13.53
C GLU A 142 5.76 20.99 12.87
N ASN A 143 5.54 21.09 11.56
CA ASN A 143 4.51 20.31 10.85
C ASN A 143 4.99 19.55 9.62
N PHE A 144 6.27 19.68 9.21
CA PHE A 144 6.76 18.99 8.02
C PHE A 144 6.62 17.47 8.14
N GLU A 145 6.90 16.88 9.32
CA GLU A 145 6.74 15.44 9.53
C GLU A 145 5.29 14.98 9.35
N ALA A 146 4.33 15.78 9.84
CA ALA A 146 2.92 15.50 9.68
C ALA A 146 2.49 15.58 8.21
N ILE A 147 3.02 16.55 7.45
CA ILE A 147 2.80 16.68 6.02
C ILE A 147 3.37 15.46 5.28
N LEU A 148 4.60 15.04 5.59
CA LEU A 148 5.25 13.86 5.00
C LEU A 148 4.45 12.57 5.32
N ALA A 149 4.03 12.40 6.57
CA ALA A 149 3.28 11.23 7.03
C ALA A 149 1.93 11.11 6.33
N ALA A 150 1.11 12.17 6.32
CA ALA A 150 -0.18 12.16 5.66
C ALA A 150 -0.04 11.99 4.13
N SER A 151 0.92 12.68 3.50
CA SER A 151 1.17 12.54 2.05
C SER A 151 1.53 11.09 1.69
N THR A 152 2.39 10.45 2.49
CA THR A 152 2.79 9.05 2.31
C THR A 152 1.58 8.12 2.47
N LEU A 153 0.85 8.20 3.59
CA LEU A 153 -0.31 7.36 3.86
C LEU A 153 -1.43 7.52 2.82
N LEU A 154 -1.67 8.74 2.34
CA LEU A 154 -2.68 9.01 1.31
C LEU A 154 -2.22 8.50 -0.06
N SER A 155 -0.92 8.56 -0.35
CA SER A 155 -0.38 8.05 -1.62
C SER A 155 -0.56 6.53 -1.76
N TRP A 156 -0.45 5.79 -0.65
CA TRP A 156 -0.71 4.35 -0.59
C TRP A 156 -2.17 3.98 -0.87
N GLN A 157 -3.07 4.93 -0.66
CA GLN A 157 -4.50 4.77 -0.81
C GLN A 157 -5.04 5.33 -2.14
N ALA A 158 -4.19 6.01 -2.91
CA ALA A 158 -4.59 6.72 -4.12
C ALA A 158 -4.77 5.74 -5.29
N THR A 159 -6.01 5.59 -5.73
CA THR A 159 -6.36 4.68 -6.84
C THR A 159 -6.36 5.35 -8.21
N GLU A 160 -6.38 6.67 -8.23
CA GLU A 160 -6.50 7.47 -9.45
C GLU A 160 -5.18 8.19 -9.72
N TRP A 161 -4.74 8.17 -10.99
CA TRP A 161 -3.46 8.74 -11.41
C TRP A 161 -3.25 10.19 -10.94
N HIS A 162 -4.25 11.04 -11.13
CA HIS A 162 -4.14 12.48 -10.82
C HIS A 162 -3.94 12.74 -9.31
N ASN A 163 -4.68 12.02 -8.47
CA ASN A 163 -4.57 12.12 -7.02
C ASN A 163 -3.23 11.60 -6.53
N TRP A 164 -2.79 10.46 -7.06
CA TRP A 164 -1.48 9.90 -6.75
C TRP A 164 -0.35 10.84 -7.21
N ALA A 165 -0.35 11.28 -8.46
CA ALA A 165 0.66 12.17 -9.02
C ALA A 165 0.77 13.50 -8.27
N SER A 166 -0.38 14.08 -7.88
CA SER A 166 -0.42 15.30 -7.06
C SER A 166 0.23 15.10 -5.69
N LEU A 167 -0.06 13.97 -5.03
CA LEU A 167 0.55 13.62 -3.74
C LEU A 167 2.07 13.40 -3.87
N GLN A 168 2.53 12.70 -4.92
CA GLN A 168 3.97 12.49 -5.15
C GLN A 168 4.72 13.79 -5.44
N HIS A 169 4.12 14.67 -6.25
CA HIS A 169 4.70 15.98 -6.53
C HIS A 169 4.75 16.87 -5.28
N GLY A 170 3.68 16.86 -4.49
CA GLY A 170 3.63 17.54 -3.19
C GLY A 170 4.69 17.02 -2.24
N LEU A 171 4.81 15.70 -2.10
CA LEU A 171 5.83 15.05 -1.27
C LEU A 171 7.24 15.46 -1.69
N THR A 172 7.53 15.41 -3.00
CA THR A 172 8.83 15.82 -3.56
C THR A 172 9.12 17.30 -3.29
N THR A 173 8.14 18.17 -3.47
CA THR A 173 8.27 19.61 -3.24
C THR A 173 8.58 19.91 -1.78
N VAL A 174 7.85 19.25 -0.86
CA VAL A 174 8.08 19.37 0.59
C VAL A 174 9.47 18.85 0.94
N LEU A 175 9.85 17.64 0.51
CA LEU A 175 11.18 17.08 0.75
C LEU A 175 12.29 18.01 0.25
N ASN A 176 12.18 18.59 -0.94
CA ASN A 176 13.18 19.53 -1.44
C ASN A 176 13.23 20.86 -0.65
N SER A 177 12.13 21.23 0.02
CA SER A 177 12.03 22.47 0.79
C SER A 177 12.50 22.33 2.25
N ILE A 178 12.63 21.10 2.77
CA ILE A 178 13.11 20.86 4.14
C ILE A 178 14.62 21.15 4.21
N PRO A 179 15.09 22.02 5.13
CA PRO A 179 16.50 22.24 5.39
C PRO A 179 17.24 20.95 5.77
N PRO A 180 18.53 20.77 5.39
CA PRO A 180 19.28 19.54 5.66
C PRO A 180 19.33 19.11 7.13
N VAL A 181 19.40 20.07 8.07
CA VAL A 181 19.44 19.80 9.51
C VAL A 181 18.15 19.10 9.97
N TRP A 182 16.98 19.59 9.54
CA TRP A 182 15.69 18.98 9.90
C TRP A 182 15.53 17.58 9.29
N LYS A 183 16.06 17.36 8.08
CA LYS A 183 16.05 16.02 7.45
C LYS A 183 16.87 15.00 8.24
N GLN A 184 17.99 15.41 8.83
CA GLN A 184 18.82 14.51 9.62
C GLN A 184 18.14 14.12 10.94
N GLU A 185 17.38 15.05 11.53
CA GLU A 185 16.63 14.84 12.76
C GLU A 185 15.36 13.98 12.56
N SER A 186 14.78 13.99 11.37
CA SER A 186 13.58 13.20 11.04
C SER A 186 13.91 11.86 10.40
N ASP A 187 13.65 10.77 11.13
CA ASP A 187 13.79 9.41 10.59
C ASP A 187 12.88 9.17 9.38
N LEU A 188 11.66 9.74 9.39
CA LEU A 188 10.73 9.65 8.26
C LEU A 188 11.26 10.37 7.02
N ALA A 189 11.80 11.57 7.17
CA ALA A 189 12.37 12.31 6.05
C ALA A 189 13.58 11.58 5.44
N ARG A 190 14.45 11.02 6.29
CA ARG A 190 15.61 10.23 5.86
C ARG A 190 15.19 8.98 5.09
N GLN A 191 14.21 8.24 5.63
CA GLN A 191 13.69 7.05 4.97
C GLN A 191 13.04 7.37 3.61
N LEU A 192 12.29 8.46 3.51
CA LEU A 192 11.68 8.88 2.26
C LEU A 192 12.73 9.33 1.23
N GLU A 193 13.83 9.95 1.66
CA GLU A 193 14.97 10.26 0.77
C GLU A 193 15.67 8.98 0.29
N ASP A 194 15.84 7.98 1.16
CA ASP A 194 16.41 6.68 0.77
C ASP A 194 15.52 5.97 -0.27
N GLU A 195 14.21 5.94 -0.03
CA GLU A 195 13.25 5.36 -0.98
C GLU A 195 13.16 6.15 -2.29
N ARG A 196 13.28 7.49 -2.23
CA ARG A 196 13.38 8.34 -3.42
C ARG A 196 14.71 8.12 -4.16
N ALA A 197 15.80 7.84 -3.46
CA ALA A 197 17.08 7.51 -4.08
C ALA A 197 17.04 6.15 -4.79
N LEU A 198 16.19 5.23 -4.30
CA LEU A 198 15.88 3.98 -4.98
C LEU A 198 14.96 4.16 -6.19
N ALA A 199 14.18 5.25 -6.26
CA ALA A 199 13.39 5.55 -7.45
C ALA A 199 14.32 5.88 -8.62
N TYR A 200 14.13 5.19 -9.73
CA TYR A 200 14.98 5.32 -10.91
C TYR A 200 14.76 6.67 -11.61
N PRO A 201 15.75 7.60 -11.68
CA PRO A 201 15.61 8.82 -12.43
C PRO A 201 15.70 8.49 -13.92
N LYS A 202 14.55 8.41 -14.61
CA LYS A 202 14.56 8.45 -16.08
C LYS A 202 15.11 9.80 -16.48
N SER A 203 16.26 9.82 -17.17
CA SER A 203 16.88 11.04 -17.68
C SER A 203 15.84 11.85 -18.46
N SER A 204 15.30 12.87 -17.82
CA SER A 204 14.57 13.95 -18.45
C SER A 204 15.51 14.53 -19.49
N LEU A 205 15.18 14.42 -20.77
CA LEU A 205 15.35 15.50 -21.76
C LEU A 205 14.82 15.07 -23.13
N VAL A 206 14.79 13.78 -23.49
CA VAL A 206 14.23 13.33 -24.78
C VAL A 206 13.73 11.89 -24.69
N ALA A 207 12.44 11.68 -24.39
CA ALA A 207 11.62 10.61 -24.96
C ALA A 207 10.26 10.64 -24.26
N GLY A 208 9.19 10.52 -25.04
CA GLY A 208 7.88 10.21 -24.51
C GLY A 208 7.87 8.86 -23.81
N PHE A 209 6.68 8.32 -23.59
CA PHE A 209 6.44 7.00 -23.03
C PHE A 209 6.96 5.86 -23.94
N GLN A 210 8.27 5.83 -24.24
CA GLN A 210 8.90 4.77 -25.03
C GLN A 210 9.27 3.65 -24.07
N ILE A 211 8.33 2.73 -23.94
CA ILE A 211 8.58 1.42 -23.34
C ILE A 211 9.77 0.82 -24.08
N GLN A 212 10.87 0.55 -23.38
CA GLN A 212 12.03 -0.09 -23.98
C GLN A 212 11.69 -1.54 -24.27
N ASP A 213 12.08 -2.03 -25.44
CA ASP A 213 11.85 -3.44 -25.87
C ASP A 213 12.47 -4.43 -24.87
N ASP A 214 13.57 -4.02 -24.24
CA ASP A 214 14.21 -4.73 -23.13
C ASP A 214 13.28 -4.92 -21.93
N ASP A 215 12.49 -3.92 -21.55
CA ASP A 215 11.58 -4.01 -20.39
C ASP A 215 10.42 -4.97 -20.66
N LEU A 216 9.90 -4.99 -21.89
CA LEU A 216 8.89 -5.98 -22.30
C LEU A 216 9.45 -7.39 -22.29
N THR A 217 10.66 -7.56 -22.82
CA THR A 217 11.36 -8.85 -22.80
C THR A 217 11.58 -9.33 -21.36
N ASN A 218 11.95 -8.44 -20.43
CA ASN A 218 12.10 -8.81 -19.01
C ASN A 218 10.77 -9.22 -18.37
N LEU A 219 9.68 -8.57 -18.75
CA LEU A 219 8.35 -8.92 -18.27
C LEU A 219 7.95 -10.32 -18.76
N ASP A 220 8.27 -10.66 -20.01
CA ASP A 220 8.04 -12.00 -20.57
C ASP A 220 8.87 -13.07 -19.82
N HIS A 221 10.14 -12.79 -19.50
CA HIS A 221 10.95 -13.66 -18.66
C HIS A 221 10.36 -13.83 -17.25
N THR A 222 9.82 -12.76 -16.67
CA THR A 222 9.16 -12.79 -15.35
C THR A 222 7.91 -13.67 -15.38
N ILE A 223 7.10 -13.57 -16.45
CA ILE A 223 5.92 -14.43 -16.65
C ILE A 223 6.35 -15.91 -16.72
N LEU A 224 7.38 -16.25 -17.50
CA LEU A 224 7.88 -17.63 -17.61
C LEU A 224 8.40 -18.15 -16.27
N ALA A 225 9.13 -17.33 -15.52
CA ALA A 225 9.64 -17.70 -14.21
C ALA A 225 8.51 -17.93 -13.19
N LEU A 226 7.47 -17.09 -13.19
CA LEU A 226 6.26 -17.28 -12.37
C LEU A 226 5.51 -18.56 -12.72
N GLN A 227 5.39 -18.91 -14.00
CA GLN A 227 4.80 -20.19 -14.42
C GLN A 227 5.59 -21.39 -13.85
N ASN A 228 6.92 -21.29 -13.81
CA ASN A 228 7.76 -22.31 -13.20
C ASN A 228 7.58 -22.36 -11.67
N VAL A 229 7.48 -21.22 -10.99
CA VAL A 229 7.14 -21.15 -9.57
C VAL A 229 5.81 -21.85 -9.31
N GLN A 230 4.77 -21.55 -10.09
CA GLN A 230 3.44 -22.14 -9.96
C GLN A 230 3.46 -23.67 -10.07
N LYS A 231 4.21 -24.21 -11.04
CA LYS A 231 4.37 -25.67 -11.22
C LYS A 231 5.02 -26.36 -10.02
N ARG A 232 5.89 -25.67 -9.28
CA ARG A 232 6.61 -26.21 -8.12
C ARG A 232 5.76 -26.26 -6.84
N ILE A 233 4.67 -25.50 -6.79
CA ILE A 233 3.78 -25.38 -5.62
C ILE A 233 2.39 -26.01 -5.85
N THR A 234 2.25 -26.89 -6.85
CA THR A 234 0.99 -27.57 -7.19
C THR A 234 0.37 -28.37 -6.05
N HIS A 235 1.19 -28.81 -5.09
CA HIS A 235 0.74 -29.51 -3.89
C HIS A 235 0.00 -28.60 -2.89
N ASN A 236 0.18 -27.27 -2.98
CA ASN A 236 -0.48 -26.29 -2.13
C ASN A 236 -1.46 -25.45 -2.96
N GLN A 237 -2.75 -25.78 -2.87
CA GLN A 237 -3.80 -25.15 -3.68
C GLN A 237 -3.95 -23.65 -3.42
N GLU A 238 -3.79 -23.19 -2.17
CA GLU A 238 -3.87 -21.76 -1.83
C GLU A 238 -2.75 -20.99 -2.53
N TYR A 239 -1.51 -21.49 -2.45
CA TYR A 239 -0.36 -20.83 -3.09
C TYR A 239 -0.42 -20.93 -4.61
N TYR A 240 -0.83 -22.07 -5.15
CA TYR A 240 -1.05 -22.26 -6.59
C TYR A 240 -2.06 -21.25 -7.15
N SER A 241 -3.18 -21.04 -6.44
CA SER A 241 -4.20 -20.04 -6.81
C SER A 241 -3.64 -18.62 -6.77
N ARG A 242 -2.90 -18.26 -5.72
CA ARG A 242 -2.32 -16.91 -5.58
C ARG A 242 -1.32 -16.58 -6.69
N ILE A 243 -0.44 -17.51 -7.03
CA ILE A 243 0.47 -17.31 -8.17
C ILE A 243 -0.30 -17.31 -9.50
N GLY A 244 -1.39 -18.05 -9.61
CA GLY A 244 -2.30 -18.00 -10.76
C GLY A 244 -2.92 -16.62 -10.96
N GLU A 245 -3.48 -16.03 -9.91
CA GLU A 245 -4.03 -14.67 -9.93
C GLU A 245 -2.96 -13.64 -10.34
N LEU A 246 -1.74 -13.78 -9.83
CA LEU A 246 -0.62 -12.92 -10.20
C LEU A 246 -0.22 -13.10 -11.67
N LEU A 247 -0.19 -14.34 -12.17
CA LEU A 247 0.11 -14.64 -13.57
C LEU A 247 -0.92 -14.05 -14.52
N GLU A 248 -2.21 -14.27 -14.25
CA GLU A 248 -3.31 -13.70 -15.03
C GLU A 248 -3.21 -12.17 -15.07
N PHE A 249 -2.94 -11.55 -13.91
CA PHE A 249 -2.73 -10.12 -13.81
C PHE A 249 -1.57 -9.64 -14.69
N VAL A 250 -0.38 -10.23 -14.58
CA VAL A 250 0.81 -9.78 -15.32
C VAL A 250 0.66 -10.02 -16.83
N GLN A 251 0.08 -11.15 -17.23
CA GLN A 251 -0.20 -11.45 -18.64
C GLN A 251 -1.21 -10.47 -19.23
N HIS A 252 -2.26 -10.15 -18.49
CA HIS A 252 -3.23 -9.14 -18.90
C HIS A 252 -2.57 -7.78 -19.03
N PHE A 253 -1.80 -7.36 -18.01
CA PHE A 253 -1.06 -6.09 -18.01
C PHE A 253 -0.11 -5.99 -19.21
N ARG A 254 0.68 -7.03 -19.48
CA ARG A 254 1.59 -7.13 -20.64
C ARG A 254 0.87 -6.95 -21.98
N LYS A 255 -0.37 -7.44 -22.10
CA LYS A 255 -1.18 -7.35 -23.32
C LYS A 255 -1.76 -5.95 -23.55
N ILE A 256 -2.18 -5.27 -22.48
CA ILE A 256 -2.82 -3.95 -22.56
C ILE A 256 -1.80 -2.80 -22.59
N LEU A 257 -0.58 -3.02 -22.09
CA LEU A 257 0.43 -1.97 -21.94
C LEU A 257 0.75 -1.23 -23.26
N PRO A 258 0.88 -1.87 -24.44
CA PRO A 258 1.21 -1.17 -25.68
C PRO A 258 0.09 -0.24 -26.18
N THR A 259 -1.14 -0.44 -25.72
CA THR A 259 -2.33 0.28 -26.22
C THR A 259 -2.90 1.28 -25.23
N GLN A 260 -2.43 1.27 -23.98
CA GLN A 260 -2.97 2.11 -22.92
C GLN A 260 -2.16 3.39 -22.70
N SER A 261 -2.87 4.44 -22.29
CA SER A 261 -2.23 5.63 -21.72
C SER A 261 -1.63 5.31 -20.34
N LEU A 262 -0.65 6.10 -19.91
CA LEU A 262 -0.06 6.01 -18.56
C LEU A 262 -1.12 6.02 -17.44
N LYS A 263 -2.16 6.85 -17.57
CA LYS A 263 -3.27 6.90 -16.61
C LYS A 263 -3.98 5.54 -16.52
N GLN A 264 -4.33 4.95 -17.65
CA GLN A 264 -5.02 3.66 -17.70
C GLN A 264 -4.11 2.53 -17.21
N ALA A 265 -2.82 2.56 -17.57
CA ALA A 265 -1.83 1.60 -17.08
C ALA A 265 -1.73 1.69 -15.55
N PHE A 266 -1.70 2.89 -14.97
CA PHE A 266 -1.67 3.07 -13.51
C PHE A 266 -2.95 2.56 -12.82
N GLU A 267 -4.11 2.86 -13.38
CA GLU A 267 -5.39 2.37 -12.87
C GLU A 267 -5.49 0.84 -12.95
N SER A 268 -4.86 0.23 -13.95
CA SER A 268 -4.77 -1.23 -14.06
C SER A 268 -3.85 -1.88 -13.01
N LEU A 269 -2.94 -1.13 -12.36
CA LEU A 269 -2.08 -1.64 -11.28
C LEU A 269 -2.78 -1.81 -9.93
N GLN A 270 -3.99 -1.25 -9.79
CA GLN A 270 -4.67 -1.20 -8.49
C GLN A 270 -4.89 -2.57 -7.82
N PRO A 271 -5.17 -3.67 -8.55
CA PRO A 271 -5.18 -5.01 -7.96
C PRO A 271 -3.85 -5.37 -7.29
N LEU A 272 -2.72 -5.16 -7.99
CA LEU A 272 -1.39 -5.44 -7.45
C LEU A 272 -1.12 -4.61 -6.19
N CYS A 273 -1.41 -3.31 -6.24
CA CYS A 273 -1.17 -2.42 -5.09
C CYS A 273 -1.96 -2.87 -3.86
N ARG A 274 -3.21 -3.32 -4.02
CA ARG A 274 -3.98 -3.92 -2.92
C ARG A 274 -3.33 -5.19 -2.38
N TRP A 275 -2.79 -6.05 -3.25
CA TRP A 275 -2.08 -7.26 -2.80
C TRP A 275 -0.81 -6.93 -2.03
N LEU A 276 0.00 -5.95 -2.48
CA LEU A 276 1.23 -5.55 -1.78
C LEU A 276 0.99 -5.12 -0.33
N PHE A 277 -0.16 -4.49 -0.07
CA PHE A 277 -0.54 -3.99 1.24
C PHE A 277 -1.27 -5.05 2.09
N TRP A 278 -2.25 -5.76 1.54
CA TRP A 278 -3.19 -6.56 2.34
C TRP A 278 -2.96 -8.07 2.30
N LEU A 279 -2.28 -8.57 1.27
CA LEU A 279 -1.98 -9.99 1.16
C LEU A 279 -1.10 -10.50 2.31
N PRO A 280 -0.08 -9.76 2.81
CA PRO A 280 0.74 -10.23 3.92
C PRO A 280 -0.08 -10.57 5.17
N SER A 281 -0.98 -9.69 5.61
CA SER A 281 -1.86 -9.96 6.77
C SER A 281 -2.86 -11.09 6.52
N ALA A 282 -3.25 -11.34 5.26
CA ALA A 282 -4.18 -12.41 4.92
C ALA A 282 -3.52 -13.80 4.89
N MET A 283 -2.23 -13.87 4.55
CA MET A 283 -1.48 -15.12 4.40
C MET A 283 -0.64 -15.48 5.62
N LEU A 284 -0.13 -14.50 6.37
CA LEU A 284 0.70 -14.73 7.55
C LEU A 284 -0.19 -14.92 8.78
N ARG A 285 -0.60 -16.16 9.05
CA ARG A 285 -1.61 -16.50 10.07
C ARG A 285 -1.02 -17.06 11.38
N GLY A 286 0.29 -17.03 11.57
CA GLY A 286 0.93 -17.37 12.84
C GLY A 286 1.17 -18.87 13.00
N GLY A 287 1.87 -19.48 12.03
CA GLY A 287 2.16 -20.92 12.02
C GLY A 287 3.40 -21.29 11.22
N SER A 288 3.70 -22.59 11.13
CA SER A 288 4.86 -23.12 10.40
C SER A 288 4.85 -22.75 8.91
N ALA A 289 3.66 -22.64 8.32
CA ALA A 289 3.46 -22.28 6.92
C ALA A 289 3.81 -20.81 6.59
N ASP A 290 3.99 -19.95 7.59
CA ASP A 290 4.29 -18.53 7.35
C ASP A 290 5.57 -18.36 6.51
N THR A 291 6.56 -19.26 6.65
CA THR A 291 7.81 -19.16 5.87
C THR A 291 7.58 -19.38 4.37
N SER A 292 6.73 -20.36 4.02
CA SER A 292 6.32 -20.61 2.64
C SER A 292 5.46 -19.49 2.10
N ALA A 293 4.54 -18.98 2.92
CA ALA A 293 3.72 -17.83 2.56
C ALA A 293 4.57 -16.59 2.24
N LEU A 294 5.66 -16.32 3.00
CA LEU A 294 6.59 -15.24 2.69
C LEU A 294 7.23 -15.39 1.30
N ALA A 295 7.62 -16.61 0.91
CA ALA A 295 8.19 -16.86 -0.42
C ALA A 295 7.19 -16.60 -1.55
N ILE A 296 5.89 -16.84 -1.30
CA ILE A 296 4.80 -16.50 -2.23
C ILE A 296 4.56 -14.98 -2.28
N ILE A 297 4.49 -14.32 -1.12
CA ILE A 297 4.36 -12.86 -1.02
C ILE A 297 5.51 -12.15 -1.76
N ALA A 298 6.73 -12.66 -1.65
CA ALA A 298 7.89 -12.11 -2.36
C ALA A 298 7.73 -12.12 -3.88
N GLN A 299 6.93 -13.02 -4.46
CA GLN A 299 6.64 -13.00 -5.91
C GLN A 299 5.85 -11.75 -6.30
N PHE A 300 4.89 -11.33 -5.47
CA PHE A 300 4.11 -10.11 -5.69
C PHE A 300 5.00 -8.86 -5.61
N TYR A 301 5.90 -8.80 -4.62
CA TYR A 301 6.91 -7.74 -4.53
C TYR A 301 7.86 -7.76 -5.74
N GLY A 302 8.31 -8.93 -6.17
CA GLY A 302 9.15 -9.08 -7.37
C GLY A 302 8.48 -8.56 -8.63
N VAL A 303 7.20 -8.87 -8.83
CA VAL A 303 6.40 -8.33 -9.94
C VAL A 303 6.26 -6.81 -9.84
N ALA A 304 6.03 -6.26 -8.66
CA ALA A 304 5.96 -4.80 -8.48
C ALA A 304 7.27 -4.12 -8.91
N VAL A 305 8.42 -4.67 -8.52
CA VAL A 305 9.74 -4.17 -8.97
C VAL A 305 9.91 -4.31 -10.49
N ALA A 306 9.46 -5.41 -11.09
CA ALA A 306 9.52 -5.60 -12.54
C ALA A 306 8.65 -4.60 -13.31
N LEU A 307 7.52 -4.19 -12.73
CA LEU A 307 6.59 -3.24 -13.36
C LEU A 307 6.96 -1.77 -13.13
N ASP A 308 7.79 -1.46 -12.14
CA ASP A 308 8.20 -0.09 -11.81
C ASP A 308 8.79 0.67 -13.01
N GLY A 309 9.57 -0.03 -13.85
CA GLY A 309 10.22 0.52 -15.04
C GLY A 309 9.25 1.09 -16.09
N PHE A 310 7.97 0.74 -16.06
CA PHE A 310 6.99 1.25 -17.03
C PHE A 310 6.39 2.61 -16.64
N PHE A 311 6.63 3.11 -15.43
CA PHE A 311 6.05 4.36 -14.94
C PHE A 311 7.10 5.48 -14.91
N PRO A 312 6.72 6.77 -15.06
CA PRO A 312 7.66 7.86 -14.95
C PRO A 312 8.09 8.05 -13.49
N ASP A 313 9.30 8.59 -13.30
CA ASP A 313 9.75 9.00 -11.97
C ASP A 313 9.00 10.27 -11.56
N MET A 314 8.17 10.14 -10.52
CA MET A 314 7.43 11.26 -9.93
C MET A 314 8.04 11.70 -8.60
N GLY A 315 9.25 11.21 -8.28
CA GLY A 315 10.02 11.61 -7.10
C GLY A 315 9.61 10.94 -5.79
N GLY A 316 8.76 9.90 -5.83
CA GLY A 316 8.39 9.16 -4.63
C GLY A 316 8.16 7.66 -4.85
N ALA A 317 8.13 6.94 -3.73
CA ALA A 317 8.16 5.49 -3.66
C ALA A 317 6.77 4.88 -3.86
N TYR A 318 6.61 4.03 -4.89
CA TYR A 318 5.33 3.36 -5.14
C TYR A 318 5.45 1.86 -5.37
N LEU A 319 6.06 1.40 -6.47
CA LEU A 319 6.19 -0.03 -6.74
C LEU A 319 7.55 -0.54 -6.30
N GLY A 320 8.57 -0.30 -7.14
CA GLY A 320 9.91 -0.84 -6.97
C GLY A 320 10.53 -0.42 -5.64
N PRO A 321 10.62 0.88 -5.34
CA PRO A 321 11.23 1.35 -4.10
C PRO A 321 10.56 0.82 -2.83
N LEU A 322 9.23 0.66 -2.81
CA LEU A 322 8.54 0.08 -1.66
C LEU A 322 8.76 -1.43 -1.53
N SER A 323 9.05 -2.13 -2.63
CA SER A 323 9.07 -3.60 -2.69
C SER A 323 10.45 -4.21 -2.46
N ILE A 324 11.54 -3.46 -2.65
CA ILE A 324 12.92 -3.96 -2.49
C ILE A 324 13.20 -4.39 -1.04
N GLY A 325 12.92 -3.52 -0.07
CA GLY A 325 13.14 -3.81 1.35
C GLY A 325 12.44 -5.11 1.79
N PRO A 326 11.12 -5.26 1.55
CA PRO A 326 10.41 -6.49 1.83
C PRO A 326 11.01 -7.75 1.19
N ILE A 327 11.50 -7.69 -0.06
CA ILE A 327 12.16 -8.85 -0.70
C ILE A 327 13.43 -9.24 0.07
N GLU A 328 14.24 -8.25 0.45
CA GLU A 328 15.50 -8.48 1.17
C GLU A 328 15.26 -9.05 2.57
N ASP A 329 14.28 -8.52 3.29
CA ASP A 329 13.91 -9.00 4.63
C ASP A 329 13.26 -10.39 4.59
N ILE A 330 12.38 -10.66 3.63
CA ILE A 330 11.83 -12.01 3.41
C ILE A 330 12.96 -13.01 3.18
N TYR A 331 13.90 -12.68 2.29
CA TYR A 331 15.03 -13.57 2.03
C TYR A 331 15.85 -13.82 3.30
N ARG A 332 16.14 -12.78 4.08
CA ARG A 332 16.91 -12.89 5.33
C ARG A 332 16.21 -13.82 6.33
N VAL A 333 14.90 -13.67 6.48
CA VAL A 333 14.07 -14.52 7.35
C VAL A 333 14.11 -15.98 6.88
N ILE A 334 13.84 -16.25 5.60
CA ILE A 334 13.83 -17.61 5.05
C ILE A 334 15.22 -18.26 5.17
N LEU A 335 16.28 -17.51 4.83
CA LEU A 335 17.66 -18.00 4.91
C LEU A 335 18.02 -18.37 6.36
N SER A 336 17.76 -17.49 7.32
CA SER A 336 18.07 -17.74 8.74
C SER A 336 17.36 -18.99 9.29
N ARG A 337 16.11 -19.22 8.87
CA ARG A 337 15.34 -20.42 9.24
C ARG A 337 15.89 -21.66 8.55
N SER A 338 16.20 -21.58 7.26
CA SER A 338 16.79 -22.68 6.49
C SER A 338 18.16 -23.10 7.03
N THR A 339 18.98 -22.16 7.52
CA THR A 339 20.26 -22.52 8.18
C THR A 339 20.08 -23.18 9.54
N THR A 340 18.96 -22.91 10.23
CA THR A 340 18.65 -23.50 11.53
C THR A 340 18.08 -24.91 11.38
N ASP A 341 17.29 -25.14 10.32
CA ASP A 341 16.67 -26.44 10.00
C ASP A 341 16.91 -26.81 8.52
N PRO A 342 18.13 -27.26 8.19
CA PRO A 342 18.55 -27.47 6.79
C PRO A 342 17.85 -28.65 6.11
N PHE A 343 17.32 -29.61 6.88
CA PHE A 343 16.68 -30.82 6.35
C PHE A 343 15.19 -30.63 6.03
N ASN A 344 14.63 -29.46 6.37
CA ASN A 344 13.25 -29.15 6.09
C ASN A 344 13.03 -28.81 4.61
N HIS A 345 12.41 -29.74 3.88
CA HIS A 345 12.13 -29.61 2.46
C HIS A 345 11.28 -28.37 2.12
N GLU A 346 10.38 -27.96 3.00
CA GLU A 346 9.52 -26.78 2.81
C GLU A 346 10.34 -25.48 2.90
N LEU A 347 11.29 -25.41 3.83
CA LEU A 347 12.22 -24.27 3.94
C LEU A 347 13.17 -24.20 2.73
N GLN A 348 13.68 -25.35 2.26
CA GLN A 348 14.52 -25.40 1.06
C GLN A 348 13.74 -24.99 -0.20
N LEU A 349 12.49 -25.44 -0.33
CA LEU A 349 11.60 -24.99 -1.39
C LEU A 349 11.39 -23.48 -1.29
N SER A 350 11.02 -22.96 -0.13
CA SER A 350 10.81 -21.52 0.10
C SER A 350 12.04 -20.70 -0.28
N LEU A 351 13.24 -21.13 0.11
CA LEU A 351 14.49 -20.46 -0.23
C LEU A 351 14.73 -20.43 -1.73
N SER A 352 14.53 -21.56 -2.42
CA SER A 352 14.69 -21.64 -3.88
C SER A 352 13.56 -20.97 -4.68
N LEU A 353 12.45 -20.59 -4.05
CA LEU A 353 11.43 -19.73 -4.67
C LEU A 353 11.85 -18.25 -4.63
N MET A 354 12.80 -17.87 -3.77
CA MET A 354 13.32 -16.51 -3.70
C MET A 354 14.26 -16.12 -4.85
N ASP A 355 14.67 -17.06 -5.71
CA ASP A 355 15.59 -16.79 -6.82
C ASP A 355 15.06 -15.70 -7.76
N LEU A 356 13.78 -15.77 -8.15
CA LEU A 356 13.17 -14.79 -9.04
C LEU A 356 13.07 -13.39 -8.40
N PRO A 357 12.43 -13.19 -7.22
CA PRO A 357 12.37 -11.88 -6.57
C PRO A 357 13.75 -11.26 -6.31
N ARG A 358 14.73 -12.07 -5.90
CA ARG A 358 16.12 -11.60 -5.70
C ARG A 358 16.77 -11.17 -7.00
N HIS A 359 16.62 -11.95 -8.07
CA HIS A 359 17.17 -11.60 -9.37
C HIS A 359 16.61 -10.26 -9.87
N ILE A 360 15.30 -10.07 -9.77
CA ILE A 360 14.64 -8.82 -10.16
C ILE A 360 15.12 -7.65 -9.28
N SER A 361 15.19 -7.83 -7.96
CA SER A 361 15.67 -6.80 -7.03
C SER A 361 17.13 -6.39 -7.31
N ASN A 362 18.03 -7.37 -7.48
CA ASN A 362 19.43 -7.10 -7.81
C ASN A 362 19.57 -6.38 -9.15
N ARG A 363 18.81 -6.78 -10.16
CA ARG A 363 18.78 -6.08 -11.46
C ARG A 363 18.31 -4.64 -11.30
N TYR A 364 17.27 -4.41 -10.51
CA TYR A 364 16.75 -3.07 -10.25
C TYR A 364 17.83 -2.19 -9.60
N LYS A 365 18.50 -2.68 -8.55
CA LYS A 365 19.60 -1.96 -7.88
C LYS A 365 20.79 -1.71 -8.81
N ASN A 366 21.19 -2.70 -9.62
CA ASN A 366 22.27 -2.54 -10.61
C ASN A 366 21.98 -1.44 -11.63
N ARG A 367 20.72 -1.23 -12.00
CA ARG A 367 20.33 -0.10 -12.87
C ARG A 367 20.47 1.26 -12.19
N LEU A 368 20.31 1.34 -10.87
CA LEU A 368 20.55 2.56 -10.09
C LEU A 368 22.04 2.89 -10.00
N HIS A 369 22.90 1.89 -9.82
CA HIS A 369 24.36 2.06 -9.70
C HIS A 369 25.04 2.61 -10.97
N TRP A 370 24.39 2.50 -12.14
CA TRP A 370 24.86 3.11 -13.40
C TRP A 370 24.41 4.56 -13.59
N SER A 371 23.62 5.12 -12.66
CA SER A 371 23.26 6.53 -12.62
C SER A 371 24.35 7.33 -11.89
N PRO A 372 24.77 8.52 -12.36
CA PRO A 372 25.81 9.32 -11.72
C PRO A 372 25.28 9.95 -10.42
N ARG A 373 25.20 9.15 -9.36
CA ARG A 373 25.08 9.60 -7.96
C ARG A 373 26.22 8.98 -7.15
N PRO A 374 26.69 9.65 -6.09
CA PRO A 374 27.69 9.05 -5.21
C PRO A 374 27.11 7.77 -4.61
N SER A 375 27.87 6.68 -4.74
CA SER A 375 27.56 5.36 -4.18
C SER A 375 27.16 5.50 -2.71
N MET A 376 25.92 5.17 -2.37
CA MET A 376 25.55 4.86 -0.99
C MET A 376 25.68 3.35 -0.81
N ASP A 377 26.91 2.92 -0.51
CA ASP A 377 27.15 1.62 0.09
C ASP A 377 26.64 1.65 1.54
N HIS A 378 25.39 1.25 1.73
CA HIS A 378 24.81 1.07 3.06
C HIS A 378 24.42 -0.38 3.26
N TYR A 379 25.37 -1.16 3.78
CA TYR A 379 25.03 -2.21 4.72
C TYR A 379 24.45 -1.53 5.96
N SER A 380 23.15 -1.20 5.92
CA SER A 380 22.46 -0.70 7.10
C SER A 380 22.29 -1.87 8.07
N PRO A 381 22.79 -1.76 9.33
CA PRO A 381 22.38 -2.69 10.37
C PRO A 381 20.86 -2.66 10.48
N THR A 382 20.26 -3.80 10.84
CA THR A 382 18.81 -3.89 11.04
C THR A 382 18.38 -2.72 11.96
N PRO A 383 17.49 -1.82 11.51
CA PRO A 383 17.10 -0.68 12.34
C PRO A 383 16.52 -1.18 13.67
N PRO A 384 16.74 -0.44 14.78
CA PRO A 384 16.17 -0.81 16.07
C PRO A 384 14.65 -0.95 15.94
N SER A 385 14.04 -1.78 16.79
CA SER A 385 12.59 -2.00 16.70
C SER A 385 11.86 -0.65 16.87
N PRO A 386 10.89 -0.32 15.99
CA PRO A 386 10.09 0.90 16.13
C PRO A 386 9.16 0.84 17.36
N TYR A 387 9.11 -0.29 18.06
CA TYR A 387 8.39 -0.51 19.32
C TYR A 387 9.33 -0.65 20.53
N SER A 388 10.62 -0.37 20.38
CA SER A 388 11.60 -0.50 21.48
C SER A 388 11.39 0.53 22.59
N SER A 389 10.90 0.04 23.74
CA SER A 389 10.99 0.70 25.06
C SER A 389 10.57 -0.24 26.19
N VAL A 390 11.04 -1.48 26.15
CA VAL A 390 11.05 -2.31 27.36
C VAL A 390 12.51 -2.44 27.74
N HIS A 391 12.88 -1.84 28.87
CA HIS A 391 14.17 -2.11 29.50
C HIS A 391 14.24 -3.60 29.86
N ASP A 392 14.78 -4.40 28.94
CA ASP A 392 15.32 -5.70 29.30
C ASP A 392 16.56 -5.43 30.15
N TYR A 393 16.42 -5.57 31.47
CA TYR A 393 17.56 -5.69 32.37
C TYR A 393 18.37 -6.92 31.94
N ARG A 394 19.42 -6.67 31.17
CA ARG A 394 20.40 -7.65 30.72
C ARG A 394 21.24 -8.07 31.93
N VAL A 395 20.89 -9.19 32.57
CA VAL A 395 21.81 -9.89 33.47
C VAL A 395 22.60 -10.91 32.63
N SER A 396 23.91 -10.85 32.76
CA SER A 396 24.89 -11.65 32.02
C SER A 396 24.71 -13.17 32.18
N SER A 397 25.16 -13.87 31.15
CA SER A 397 25.07 -15.31 30.83
C SER A 397 25.40 -16.35 31.93
N SER A 398 24.64 -17.45 31.93
CA SER A 398 25.15 -18.85 31.89
C SER A 398 23.99 -19.86 31.70
N SER A 399 24.11 -20.78 30.72
CA SER A 399 23.15 -21.85 30.35
C SER A 399 23.00 -22.97 31.42
N PRO A 400 22.17 -24.02 31.20
CA PRO A 400 20.73 -24.06 30.94
C PRO A 400 19.94 -24.94 31.96
N SER A 401 18.61 -24.98 31.80
CA SER A 401 17.64 -25.94 32.38
C SER A 401 17.10 -25.67 33.79
N SER A 402 15.98 -24.94 33.86
CA SER A 402 14.80 -25.33 34.66
C SER A 402 13.63 -24.41 34.36
N ALA A 403 12.47 -25.01 34.11
CA ALA A 403 11.21 -24.34 33.88
C ALA A 403 10.85 -23.45 35.08
N SER A 404 10.55 -22.18 34.80
CA SER A 404 9.69 -21.37 35.66
C SER A 404 8.91 -20.42 34.78
N ALA A 405 7.60 -20.58 34.84
CA ALA A 405 6.62 -19.81 34.10
C ALA A 405 6.58 -18.37 34.61
N THR A 406 6.88 -17.40 33.76
CA THR A 406 6.27 -16.05 33.83
C THR A 406 6.37 -15.43 32.43
N TYR A 407 5.25 -14.90 31.94
CA TYR A 407 4.96 -14.40 30.59
C TYR A 407 4.63 -15.46 29.54
N ALA A 408 3.36 -15.83 29.51
CA ALA A 408 2.74 -16.30 28.27
C ALA A 408 2.73 -15.12 27.27
N PRO A 409 3.19 -15.29 26.03
CA PRO A 409 2.97 -14.29 24.99
C PRO A 409 1.46 -14.10 24.80
N TYR A 410 0.96 -12.89 25.02
CA TYR A 410 -0.40 -12.52 24.67
C TYR A 410 -0.52 -12.53 23.15
N THR A 411 -0.94 -13.66 22.59
CA THR A 411 -1.57 -13.74 21.28
C THR A 411 -3.01 -13.26 21.46
N PRO A 412 -3.43 -12.14 20.83
CA PRO A 412 -4.82 -11.75 20.83
C PRO A 412 -5.69 -12.94 20.37
N PRO A 413 -6.83 -13.24 21.02
CA PRO A 413 -7.67 -14.33 20.57
C PRO A 413 -8.19 -14.00 19.16
N LEU A 414 -7.85 -14.84 18.17
CA LEU A 414 -8.35 -14.80 16.79
C LEU A 414 -7.95 -13.56 15.96
N GLN A 415 -6.66 -13.40 15.64
CA GLN A 415 -6.18 -12.45 14.62
C GLN A 415 -5.85 -13.07 13.26
N SER A 416 -6.11 -14.36 13.05
CA SER A 416 -6.18 -14.88 11.68
C SER A 416 -7.44 -14.31 11.05
N PRO A 417 -7.38 -13.46 10.00
CA PRO A 417 -8.58 -13.19 9.22
C PRO A 417 -9.15 -14.55 8.79
N PRO A 418 -10.49 -14.73 8.79
CA PRO A 418 -11.09 -15.97 8.30
C PRO A 418 -10.51 -16.29 6.91
N ALA A 419 -10.31 -17.55 6.58
CA ALA A 419 -9.84 -17.94 5.25
C ALA A 419 -10.82 -17.37 4.20
N VAL A 420 -10.47 -16.23 3.60
CA VAL A 420 -11.35 -15.53 2.66
C VAL A 420 -11.25 -16.23 1.32
N THR A 421 -12.37 -16.76 0.84
CA THR A 421 -12.54 -17.10 -0.58
C THR A 421 -12.48 -15.78 -1.35
N ILE A 422 -11.29 -15.41 -1.83
CA ILE A 422 -11.10 -14.26 -2.70
C ILE A 422 -11.68 -14.64 -4.06
N ALA A 423 -12.89 -14.17 -4.37
CA ALA A 423 -13.45 -14.31 -5.70
C ALA A 423 -12.73 -13.38 -6.68
N SER A 424 -12.31 -13.96 -7.80
CA SER A 424 -11.74 -13.33 -8.99
C SER A 424 -12.70 -12.29 -9.60
N SER A 425 -12.13 -11.41 -10.44
CA SER A 425 -12.72 -10.49 -11.44
C SER A 425 -14.26 -10.30 -11.50
N PRO A 426 -14.78 -9.05 -11.65
CA PRO A 426 -16.20 -8.72 -11.55
C PRO A 426 -16.99 -9.08 -12.83
N LEU A 427 -17.15 -10.36 -13.10
CA LEU A 427 -18.11 -10.86 -14.07
C LEU A 427 -18.63 -12.21 -13.54
N ASP A 428 -19.57 -12.19 -12.60
CA ASP A 428 -20.55 -13.26 -12.49
C ASP A 428 -21.73 -12.88 -11.58
N ILE A 429 -22.91 -13.28 -12.04
CA ILE A 429 -24.24 -12.95 -11.54
C ILE A 429 -24.58 -13.87 -10.36
N SER A 430 -24.99 -13.28 -9.25
CA SER A 430 -25.31 -13.95 -7.99
C SER A 430 -26.57 -14.81 -8.06
N VAL A 431 -26.52 -16.04 -7.51
CA VAL A 431 -27.69 -16.85 -7.11
C VAL A 431 -27.46 -17.29 -5.65
N PRO A 432 -28.42 -17.09 -4.71
CA PRO A 432 -28.21 -17.44 -3.31
C PRO A 432 -28.61 -18.90 -3.03
N ALA A 433 -27.81 -19.61 -2.21
CA ALA A 433 -28.19 -20.87 -1.58
C ALA A 433 -27.85 -20.83 -0.07
N PRO A 434 -28.63 -21.51 0.80
CA PRO A 434 -28.62 -21.27 2.24
C PRO A 434 -27.58 -22.11 3.01
N THR A 435 -27.21 -21.57 4.18
CA THR A 435 -26.28 -22.06 5.20
C THR A 435 -26.71 -23.35 5.91
N SER A 436 -25.77 -24.29 6.13
CA SER A 436 -25.72 -25.19 7.31
C SER A 436 -24.40 -25.99 7.39
N GLN A 437 -23.92 -26.25 8.61
CA GLN A 437 -22.84 -27.17 9.01
C GLN A 437 -23.24 -27.82 10.36
N PRO A 438 -22.57 -28.89 10.89
CA PRO A 438 -21.52 -29.78 10.33
C PRO A 438 -21.76 -31.31 10.59
N PHE A 439 -20.74 -32.12 10.25
CA PHE A 439 -20.40 -33.52 10.61
C PHE A 439 -20.48 -34.59 9.47
N TYR A 440 -19.31 -35.17 9.14
CA TYR A 440 -19.03 -36.29 8.21
C TYR A 440 -18.81 -37.61 8.99
N PRO A 441 -18.59 -38.83 8.39
CA PRO A 441 -18.81 -39.38 7.03
C PRO A 441 -19.59 -40.76 7.10
N PRO A 442 -19.61 -41.72 6.13
CA PRO A 442 -18.97 -41.83 4.80
C PRO A 442 -19.89 -42.23 3.60
N SER A 443 -19.31 -42.17 2.39
CA SER A 443 -19.88 -42.53 1.07
C SER A 443 -20.32 -44.00 0.95
N PRO A 444 -21.22 -44.34 0.00
CA PRO A 444 -20.75 -44.90 -1.28
C PRO A 444 -21.58 -44.61 -2.56
N HIS A 445 -20.88 -44.73 -3.70
CA HIS A 445 -21.24 -45.17 -5.07
C HIS A 445 -22.33 -44.50 -5.95
N LEU A 446 -21.84 -44.04 -7.12
CA LEU A 446 -22.31 -44.25 -8.51
C LEU A 446 -23.82 -44.22 -8.79
N LEU A 447 -24.24 -43.27 -9.64
CA LEU A 447 -25.03 -43.57 -10.84
C LEU A 447 -24.97 -42.40 -11.84
N SER A 448 -24.59 -42.76 -13.06
CA SER A 448 -24.60 -41.97 -14.29
C SER A 448 -26.04 -41.77 -14.76
N GLN A 449 -26.44 -40.54 -15.13
CA GLN A 449 -27.39 -40.39 -16.23
C GLN A 449 -27.28 -39.02 -16.92
N ARG A 450 -26.86 -39.15 -18.18
CA ARG A 450 -27.03 -38.25 -19.33
C ARG A 450 -28.53 -38.15 -19.65
N ASP A 451 -28.98 -36.98 -20.12
CA ASP A 451 -29.98 -36.76 -21.19
C ASP A 451 -30.31 -35.25 -21.22
N GLU A 452 -29.81 -34.51 -22.21
CA GLU A 452 -30.42 -34.22 -23.53
C GLU A 452 -31.48 -33.10 -23.49
N LEU A 453 -31.12 -32.00 -24.17
CA LEU A 453 -31.98 -30.90 -24.59
C LEU A 453 -33.06 -31.41 -25.57
N PRO A 454 -34.19 -30.69 -25.69
CA PRO A 454 -34.49 -30.11 -27.00
C PRO A 454 -35.09 -28.69 -26.97
N ALA A 455 -35.10 -28.12 -28.18
CA ALA A 455 -35.21 -26.71 -28.53
C ALA A 455 -36.64 -26.18 -28.81
N LEU A 456 -36.68 -24.86 -29.06
CA LEU A 456 -37.60 -24.05 -29.88
C LEU A 456 -38.90 -23.47 -29.27
N ALA A 457 -38.94 -22.12 -29.16
CA ALA A 457 -39.87 -21.19 -29.84
C ALA A 457 -39.76 -19.77 -29.21
N GLN A 458 -39.16 -18.80 -29.91
CA GLN A 458 -39.82 -17.69 -30.62
C GLN A 458 -40.54 -16.61 -29.77
N SER A 459 -39.92 -15.41 -29.83
CA SER A 459 -40.52 -14.10 -30.17
C SER A 459 -41.10 -13.16 -29.09
N THR A 460 -40.73 -11.87 -29.25
CA THR A 460 -41.28 -10.61 -28.68
C THR A 460 -41.04 -10.40 -27.18
N SER A 461 -40.68 -9.24 -26.62
CA SER A 461 -40.54 -7.82 -27.01
C SER A 461 -40.01 -7.10 -25.74
N ILE A 462 -39.15 -6.08 -25.75
CA ILE A 462 -39.46 -4.65 -25.60
C ILE A 462 -38.13 -3.98 -25.19
N SER A 463 -37.81 -2.88 -25.84
CA SER A 463 -36.68 -1.98 -25.55
C SER A 463 -37.11 -0.88 -24.56
N ALA A 464 -36.14 -0.41 -23.76
CA ALA A 464 -35.94 0.94 -23.18
C ALA A 464 -35.69 0.95 -21.65
N PRO A 465 -35.17 2.04 -21.06
CA PRO A 465 -33.97 2.80 -21.42
C PRO A 465 -33.10 3.16 -20.19
N ALA A 466 -31.96 3.81 -20.47
CA ALA A 466 -31.03 4.41 -19.52
C ALA A 466 -31.66 5.57 -18.72
N PHE A 467 -31.33 5.63 -17.42
CA PHE A 467 -31.68 6.75 -16.54
C PHE A 467 -30.55 7.79 -16.52
N SER A 468 -30.81 8.95 -17.12
CA SER A 468 -30.17 10.23 -16.77
C SER A 468 -30.86 10.81 -15.54
N SER A 469 -30.08 11.32 -14.58
CA SER A 469 -30.57 12.10 -13.44
C SER A 469 -30.48 13.59 -13.76
N ALA A 470 -31.57 14.32 -13.50
CA ALA A 470 -31.70 15.76 -13.68
C ALA A 470 -32.08 16.45 -12.36
N TYR A 471 -31.72 17.74 -12.34
CA TYR A 471 -32.20 18.87 -11.52
C TYR A 471 -31.49 19.24 -10.20
N MET A 472 -30.84 20.42 -10.24
CA MET A 472 -31.24 21.69 -9.60
C MET A 472 -30.24 22.76 -10.09
N ASP A 473 -30.52 23.46 -11.19
CA ASP A 473 -31.23 24.76 -11.34
C ASP A 473 -30.42 26.00 -10.86
N GLU A 474 -30.35 26.97 -11.77
CA GLU A 474 -29.53 28.17 -11.78
C GLU A 474 -30.12 29.30 -10.93
N SER A 475 -29.25 30.20 -10.48
CA SER A 475 -29.60 31.62 -10.43
C SER A 475 -28.50 32.43 -11.14
N VAL A 476 -28.95 33.14 -12.18
CA VAL A 476 -28.19 33.92 -13.15
C VAL A 476 -27.90 35.32 -12.61
N CYS A 477 -26.70 35.84 -12.88
CA CYS A 477 -26.46 37.27 -13.09
C CYS A 477 -25.42 37.49 -14.21
N THR A 478 -25.97 37.79 -15.39
CA THR A 478 -25.50 38.60 -16.55
C THR A 478 -24.68 39.85 -16.15
N LEU A 479 -23.68 40.43 -16.84
CA LEU A 479 -23.29 40.70 -18.26
C LEU A 479 -21.87 41.39 -18.21
N PRO A 480 -21.26 41.94 -19.30
CA PRO A 480 -20.80 41.33 -20.54
C PRO A 480 -19.30 41.61 -20.85
N ARG A 481 -18.74 40.80 -21.75
CA ARG A 481 -17.49 41.02 -22.47
C ARG A 481 -17.76 41.90 -23.69
N VAL A 482 -16.99 42.97 -23.88
CA VAL A 482 -16.93 43.75 -25.13
C VAL A 482 -15.51 43.64 -25.69
N GLU A 483 -15.42 43.09 -26.90
CA GLU A 483 -14.25 43.18 -27.76
C GLU A 483 -14.37 44.41 -28.66
N THR A 484 -13.32 45.24 -28.70
CA THR A 484 -13.06 46.14 -29.83
C THR A 484 -11.55 46.34 -29.97
N ALA A 485 -11.06 46.03 -31.17
CA ALA A 485 -9.74 46.41 -31.66
C ALA A 485 -9.71 47.88 -32.09
N ILE A 486 -8.52 48.48 -32.11
CA ILE A 486 -7.96 49.51 -33.02
C ILE A 486 -7.01 50.46 -32.25
N GLY A 487 -5.80 50.67 -32.79
CA GLY A 487 -5.22 52.02 -32.84
C GLY A 487 -3.87 52.29 -32.15
N LEU A 488 -2.83 52.33 -32.98
CA LEU A 488 -1.51 52.98 -32.85
C LEU A 488 -1.50 54.38 -32.18
N ASN A 489 -0.50 54.71 -31.34
CA ASN A 489 0.54 55.76 -31.59
C ASN A 489 1.44 56.13 -30.37
N TYR A 490 2.76 56.08 -30.62
CA TYR A 490 3.86 57.05 -30.38
C TYR A 490 4.11 57.83 -29.06
N GLY A 491 5.41 57.87 -28.69
CA GLY A 491 6.12 58.97 -27.99
C GLY A 491 7.17 58.49 -26.96
N LEU A 492 8.42 58.16 -27.31
CA LEU A 492 9.65 58.99 -27.49
C LEU A 492 10.19 59.71 -26.23
N TYR A 493 11.54 59.80 -26.19
CA TYR A 493 12.50 60.38 -25.22
C TYR A 493 13.04 59.40 -24.15
N ASN A 494 14.34 59.27 -23.89
CA ASN A 494 15.58 59.74 -24.52
C ASN A 494 16.74 58.97 -23.84
N ASP A 495 17.78 58.61 -24.59
CA ASP A 495 19.09 58.21 -24.07
C ASP A 495 20.08 59.36 -24.34
N PRO A 496 21.22 59.47 -23.63
CA PRO A 496 22.46 59.08 -24.32
C PRO A 496 23.60 58.51 -23.43
N HIS A 497 24.24 57.44 -23.96
CA HIS A 497 25.68 57.16 -24.12
C HIS A 497 26.65 57.45 -22.94
N THR A 498 27.60 56.55 -22.61
CA THR A 498 28.93 56.46 -23.27
C THR A 498 29.66 55.13 -22.97
N VAL A 499 30.52 54.76 -23.93
CA VAL A 499 31.28 53.52 -24.23
C VAL A 499 32.59 53.34 -23.44
N GLN A 500 32.99 52.08 -23.14
CA GLN A 500 34.32 51.45 -23.38
C GLN A 500 34.38 50.08 -22.66
N SER A 501 34.27 48.93 -23.35
CA SER A 501 35.27 48.17 -24.13
C SER A 501 36.50 47.69 -23.34
N GLY A 502 36.65 46.36 -23.23
CA GLY A 502 37.87 45.69 -22.76
C GLY A 502 37.69 44.18 -22.58
N LEU A 503 38.10 43.40 -23.58
CA LEU A 503 38.21 41.93 -23.56
C LEU A 503 39.14 41.44 -22.43
N VAL A 504 38.93 40.21 -21.94
CA VAL A 504 39.85 39.05 -22.07
C VAL A 504 39.33 37.87 -21.24
N ALA A 505 39.33 36.69 -21.85
CA ALA A 505 39.05 35.39 -21.23
C ALA A 505 40.29 34.82 -20.54
N THR A 506 40.10 34.13 -19.40
CA THR A 506 40.97 33.04 -18.91
C THR A 506 40.21 32.17 -17.89
N GLU A 507 39.88 30.94 -18.27
CA GLU A 507 39.93 29.75 -17.39
C GLU A 507 41.40 29.24 -17.35
N PRO A 508 41.81 28.22 -16.56
CA PRO A 508 41.19 27.53 -15.39
C PRO A 508 42.19 27.35 -14.20
N CYS A 509 41.76 26.72 -13.09
CA CYS A 509 42.42 25.56 -12.44
C CYS A 509 42.09 25.38 -10.93
N TRP A 510 41.60 24.17 -10.63
CA TRP A 510 41.77 23.33 -9.44
C TRP A 510 42.44 23.88 -8.17
N ASN A 511 41.70 23.83 -7.05
CA ASN A 511 42.03 23.05 -5.85
C ASN A 511 40.79 22.84 -4.99
#